data_AF-A0A6P8HTB5-F1
#
_entry.id   AF-A0A6P8HTB5-F1
#
_cell.length_a   1.000
_cell.length_b   1.000
_cell.length_c   1.000
_cell.angle_alpha   90.00
_cell.angle_beta   90.00
_cell.angle_gamma   90.00
#
_symmetry.space_group_name_H-M   'P 1'
#
loop_
_entity.id
_entity.type
_entity.pdbx_description
1 polymer ?
#
loop_
_entity_poly.entity_id
_entity_poly.type
_entity_poly.pdbx_seq_one_letter_code
_entity_poly.pdbx_strand_id
1 'polypeptide(L)'
;MADSKILVNAHEFNRLRSTVYFLLQEKQQLESKLIGVQVLTDQLDRKEEDCRILKFKVQEFEVLLSRAENRIAQLTQQNGKGFQKGVVTPGVSKKLLDSLTRENTKLKLALEHVLNKTPKGIDLAVENHDLHDMVMAQKDELEQVRKAAEELRSALRAVESENTTELRGQVARLTAELTNTERSLKAKQVYCEAVVNENERLKSSIEAVKSERITQLAILKKLANDYPVIKEVIERAWCGPEDNVDGQNGQHKAEIMKHVKKIEELQKQLEENEKYKGDLENEVQKLRESYAILAEEMHQLDAQSKAMLDGFIEENEKLKDEMREMGASFEEANMVKGLMEEQCKGYENDFRAEQKEKEKLTAEFKTLLKKLQETTEENKQLKSEMDKIKEYFKAELDRRKVYTPPQPAPRQKPPSFQQYSQNRSTVRKSPSPPPQEPWKASQASGGGYKAPHFNPQYHGVVCSDGPVDTPGRGCLKCPICHRAVPHEQMEEHINDCDHT
;
A
#
# COMPACT_ATOMS: atom_id res chain seq x y z
N MET A 1 -55.26 32.63 -3.63
CA MET A 1 -54.97 31.50 -4.54
C MET A 1 -53.50 31.36 -4.91
N ALA A 2 -52.74 32.45 -5.06
CA ALA A 2 -51.30 32.36 -5.39
C ALA A 2 -50.48 31.62 -4.30
N ASP A 3 -50.73 31.92 -3.03
CA ASP A 3 -49.93 31.44 -1.89
C ASP A 3 -49.97 29.91 -1.73
N SER A 4 -51.09 29.28 -2.09
CA SER A 4 -51.25 27.83 -2.06
C SER A 4 -50.34 27.11 -3.06
N LYS A 5 -50.08 27.70 -4.25
CA LYS A 5 -49.15 27.11 -5.22
C LYS A 5 -47.69 27.24 -4.77
N ILE A 6 -47.35 28.32 -4.06
CA ILE A 6 -46.00 28.54 -3.52
C ILE A 6 -45.70 27.53 -2.41
N LEU A 7 -46.67 27.26 -1.52
CA LEU A 7 -46.56 26.25 -0.46
C LEU A 7 -46.45 24.81 -0.99
N VAL A 8 -47.18 24.46 -2.06
CA VAL A 8 -47.06 23.13 -2.71
C VAL A 8 -45.68 22.96 -3.34
N ASN A 9 -45.19 23.95 -4.10
CA ASN A 9 -43.85 23.91 -4.67
C ASN A 9 -42.75 23.79 -3.59
N ALA A 10 -42.90 24.45 -2.44
CA ALA A 10 -41.96 24.34 -1.33
C ALA A 10 -41.94 22.92 -0.71
N HIS A 11 -43.09 22.25 -0.61
CA HIS A 11 -43.17 20.86 -0.14
C HIS A 11 -42.54 19.88 -1.13
N GLU A 12 -42.81 20.04 -2.43
CA GLU A 12 -42.21 19.20 -3.48
C GLU A 12 -40.69 19.39 -3.55
N PHE A 13 -40.21 20.64 -3.44
CA PHE A 13 -38.78 20.94 -3.41
C PHE A 13 -38.07 20.34 -2.18
N ASN A 14 -38.67 20.44 -0.99
CA ASN A 14 -38.13 19.81 0.22
C ASN A 14 -38.13 18.27 0.13
N ARG A 15 -39.16 17.67 -0.47
CA ARG A 15 -39.24 16.23 -0.72
C ARG A 15 -38.15 15.77 -1.69
N LEU A 16 -37.99 16.46 -2.82
CA LEU A 16 -36.95 16.19 -3.81
C LEU A 16 -35.55 16.31 -3.20
N ARG A 17 -35.29 17.38 -2.43
CA ARG A 17 -34.04 17.58 -1.69
C ARG A 17 -33.75 16.43 -0.72
N SER A 18 -34.76 15.95 0.00
CA SER A 18 -34.60 14.82 0.93
C SER A 18 -34.26 13.51 0.19
N THR A 19 -34.92 13.24 -0.94
CA THR A 19 -34.61 12.08 -1.81
C THR A 19 -33.20 12.16 -2.40
N VAL A 20 -32.77 13.33 -2.88
CA VAL A 20 -31.40 13.52 -3.39
C VAL A 20 -30.35 13.32 -2.29
N TYR A 21 -30.62 13.78 -1.07
CA TYR A 21 -29.72 13.57 0.07
C TYR A 21 -29.59 12.09 0.45
N PHE A 22 -30.71 11.36 0.44
CA PHE A 22 -30.71 9.90 0.66
C PHE A 22 -29.90 9.15 -0.40
N LEU A 23 -30.12 9.46 -1.69
CA LEU A 23 -29.38 8.84 -2.80
C LEU A 23 -27.87 9.15 -2.77
N LEU A 24 -27.47 10.35 -2.33
CA LEU A 24 -26.07 10.69 -2.10
C LEU A 24 -25.45 9.86 -0.96
N GLN A 25 -26.18 9.69 0.14
CA GLN A 25 -25.73 8.88 1.28
C GLN A 25 -25.63 7.38 0.90
N GLU A 26 -26.57 6.86 0.12
CA GLU A 26 -26.55 5.50 -0.40
C GLU A 26 -25.38 5.28 -1.37
N LYS A 27 -25.14 6.21 -2.30
CA LYS A 27 -23.95 6.19 -3.18
C LYS A 27 -22.65 6.14 -2.37
N GLN A 28 -22.54 6.98 -1.33
CA GLN A 28 -21.33 7.04 -0.49
C GLN A 28 -21.13 5.73 0.30
N GLN A 29 -22.20 5.07 0.76
CA GLN A 29 -22.11 3.72 1.33
C GLN A 29 -21.68 2.66 0.31
N LEU A 30 -22.16 2.74 -0.94
CA LEU A 30 -21.76 1.81 -2.00
C LEU A 30 -20.29 1.98 -2.40
N GLU A 31 -19.81 3.23 -2.49
CA GLU A 31 -18.38 3.54 -2.70
C GLU A 31 -17.52 3.01 -1.54
N SER A 32 -17.97 3.18 -0.30
CA SER A 32 -17.29 2.62 0.89
C SER A 32 -17.22 1.08 0.85
N LYS A 33 -18.30 0.41 0.43
CA LYS A 33 -18.34 -1.05 0.25
C LYS A 33 -17.42 -1.51 -0.88
N LEU A 34 -17.37 -0.76 -1.99
CA LEU A 34 -16.50 -1.07 -3.12
C LEU A 34 -15.02 -1.01 -2.72
N ILE A 35 -14.60 0.04 -1.99
CA ILE A 35 -13.24 0.15 -1.41
C ILE A 35 -12.94 -1.05 -0.50
N GLY A 36 -13.88 -1.44 0.36
CA GLY A 36 -13.72 -2.63 1.22
C GLY A 36 -13.54 -3.93 0.44
N VAL A 37 -14.27 -4.12 -0.66
CA VAL A 37 -14.08 -5.27 -1.57
C VAL A 37 -12.70 -5.21 -2.24
N GLN A 38 -12.26 -4.04 -2.67
CA GLN A 38 -10.94 -3.84 -3.31
C GLN A 38 -9.79 -4.18 -2.36
N VAL A 39 -9.84 -3.73 -1.11
CA VAL A 39 -8.86 -4.09 -0.07
C VAL A 39 -8.84 -5.61 0.19
N LEU A 40 -10.00 -6.28 0.19
CA LEU A 40 -10.06 -7.73 0.33
C LEU A 40 -9.49 -8.46 -0.90
N THR A 41 -9.66 -7.92 -2.11
CA THR A 41 -9.02 -8.46 -3.33
C THR A 41 -7.50 -8.31 -3.25
N ASP A 42 -6.98 -7.15 -2.89
CA ASP A 42 -5.54 -6.92 -2.72
C ASP A 42 -4.92 -7.85 -1.64
N GLN A 43 -5.66 -8.14 -0.57
CA GLN A 43 -5.22 -9.09 0.47
C GLN A 43 -5.22 -10.54 -0.05
N LEU A 44 -6.21 -10.92 -0.86
CA LEU A 44 -6.26 -12.23 -1.48
C LEU A 44 -5.10 -12.44 -2.46
N ASP A 45 -4.82 -11.47 -3.33
CA ASP A 45 -3.74 -11.54 -4.32
C ASP A 45 -2.36 -11.68 -3.64
N ARG A 46 -2.12 -10.94 -2.54
CA ARG A 46 -0.90 -11.11 -1.72
C ARG A 46 -0.81 -12.52 -1.12
N LYS A 47 -1.92 -13.07 -0.62
CA LYS A 47 -1.96 -14.42 -0.06
C LYS A 47 -1.81 -15.52 -1.10
N GLU A 48 -2.28 -15.30 -2.32
CA GLU A 48 -1.98 -16.22 -3.43
C GLU A 48 -0.49 -16.23 -3.77
N GLU A 49 0.17 -15.07 -3.79
CA GLU A 49 1.61 -15.00 -4.07
C GLU A 49 2.44 -15.64 -2.95
N ASP A 50 2.11 -15.39 -1.67
CA ASP A 50 2.67 -16.12 -0.52
C ASP A 50 2.57 -17.64 -0.73
N CYS A 51 1.40 -18.13 -1.17
CA CYS A 51 1.17 -19.55 -1.45
C CYS A 51 1.96 -20.07 -2.66
N ARG A 52 2.22 -19.26 -3.69
CA ARG A 52 3.09 -19.63 -4.82
C ARG A 52 4.55 -19.77 -4.37
N ILE A 53 5.05 -18.81 -3.59
CA ILE A 53 6.41 -18.82 -3.03
C ILE A 53 6.59 -20.04 -2.11
N LEU A 54 5.63 -20.34 -1.24
CA LEU A 54 5.69 -21.52 -0.37
C LEU A 54 5.67 -22.83 -1.17
N LYS A 55 4.84 -22.95 -2.22
CA LYS A 55 4.84 -24.12 -3.11
C LYS A 55 6.20 -24.32 -3.81
N PHE A 56 6.83 -23.23 -4.25
CA PHE A 56 8.18 -23.30 -4.85
C PHE A 56 9.22 -23.81 -3.85
N LYS A 57 9.22 -23.29 -2.61
CA LYS A 57 10.11 -23.75 -1.54
C LYS A 57 9.89 -25.23 -1.18
N VAL A 58 8.64 -25.71 -1.16
CA VAL A 58 8.34 -27.13 -0.95
C VAL A 58 8.94 -28.00 -2.06
N GLN A 59 8.76 -27.62 -3.33
CA GLN A 59 9.37 -28.33 -4.46
C GLN A 59 10.91 -28.34 -4.40
N GLU A 60 11.52 -27.22 -3.99
CA GLU A 60 12.97 -27.14 -3.77
C GLU A 60 13.44 -28.11 -2.68
N PHE A 61 12.73 -28.17 -1.54
CA PHE A 61 13.02 -29.12 -0.46
C PHE A 61 12.79 -30.58 -0.87
N GLU A 62 11.76 -30.90 -1.66
CA GLU A 62 11.54 -32.24 -2.23
C GLU A 62 12.71 -32.69 -3.12
N VAL A 63 13.26 -31.79 -3.94
CA VAL A 63 14.46 -32.06 -4.76
C VAL A 63 15.70 -32.25 -3.89
N LEU A 64 15.87 -31.46 -2.82
CA LEU A 64 16.99 -31.60 -1.89
C LEU A 64 16.91 -32.90 -1.08
N LEU A 65 15.72 -33.28 -0.60
CA LEU A 65 15.44 -34.58 0.03
C LEU A 65 15.77 -35.73 -0.92
N SER A 66 15.23 -35.71 -2.14
CA SER A 66 15.50 -36.74 -3.16
C SER A 66 17.00 -36.88 -3.45
N ARG A 67 17.77 -35.78 -3.44
CA ARG A 67 19.24 -35.80 -3.58
C ARG A 67 19.92 -36.38 -2.35
N ALA A 68 19.48 -36.03 -1.15
CA ALA A 68 20.02 -36.56 0.11
C ALA A 68 19.78 -38.07 0.23
N GLU A 69 18.57 -38.55 -0.08
CA GLU A 69 18.20 -39.96 -0.11
C GLU A 69 19.03 -40.74 -1.13
N ASN A 70 19.17 -40.24 -2.36
CA ASN A 70 20.05 -40.84 -3.36
C ASN A 70 21.51 -40.88 -2.89
N ARG A 71 21.98 -39.85 -2.19
CA ARG A 71 23.35 -39.82 -1.64
C ARG A 71 23.54 -40.83 -0.52
N ILE A 72 22.56 -40.98 0.37
CA ILE A 72 22.53 -42.01 1.41
C ILE A 72 22.55 -43.40 0.76
N ALA A 73 21.68 -43.66 -0.22
CA ALA A 73 21.63 -44.94 -0.93
C ALA A 73 22.96 -45.30 -1.61
N GLN A 74 23.64 -44.34 -2.24
CA GLN A 74 24.98 -44.52 -2.81
C GLN A 74 26.02 -44.87 -1.75
N LEU A 75 26.04 -44.18 -0.61
CA LEU A 75 26.97 -44.45 0.49
C LEU A 75 26.71 -45.84 1.12
N THR A 76 25.44 -46.22 1.27
CA THR A 76 25.04 -47.56 1.73
C THR A 76 25.46 -48.65 0.74
N GLN A 77 25.36 -48.41 -0.57
CA GLN A 77 25.85 -49.35 -1.59
C GLN A 77 27.38 -49.44 -1.65
N GLN A 78 28.10 -48.33 -1.45
CA GLN A 78 29.57 -48.35 -1.35
C GLN A 78 30.05 -49.16 -0.14
N ASN A 79 29.37 -49.05 1.00
CA ASN A 79 29.62 -49.89 2.18
C ASN A 79 29.20 -51.37 1.99
N GLY A 80 28.35 -51.67 1.00
CA GLY A 80 27.85 -53.02 0.72
C GLY A 80 28.82 -53.95 -0.02
N LYS A 81 29.81 -53.40 -0.75
CA LYS A 81 30.81 -54.19 -1.50
C LYS A 81 32.10 -54.40 -0.73
N GLY A 82 31.94 -55.05 0.42
CA GLY A 82 33.03 -55.66 1.18
C GLY A 82 33.55 -54.82 2.34
N PHE A 83 32.95 -55.01 3.52
CA PHE A 83 33.71 -55.31 4.74
C PHE A 83 32.81 -56.05 5.75
N GLN A 84 33.09 -57.33 5.97
CA GLN A 84 32.60 -58.05 7.15
C GLN A 84 33.46 -57.70 8.36
N LYS A 85 32.86 -57.81 9.56
CA LYS A 85 33.35 -57.37 10.88
C LYS A 85 33.37 -55.85 11.05
N GLY A 86 32.77 -55.40 12.16
CA GLY A 86 32.67 -53.98 12.51
C GLY A 86 34.04 -53.35 12.70
N VAL A 87 34.32 -52.32 11.91
CA VAL A 87 35.47 -51.44 12.07
C VAL A 87 34.98 -50.00 11.96
N VAL A 88 35.41 -49.20 12.93
CA VAL A 88 35.24 -47.74 13.00
C VAL A 88 35.62 -47.09 11.67
N THR A 89 34.80 -46.15 11.18
CA THR A 89 35.06 -45.36 9.97
C THR A 89 36.48 -44.77 10.00
N PRO A 90 37.37 -45.11 9.05
CA PRO A 90 38.75 -44.61 9.06
C PRO A 90 38.78 -43.09 8.98
N GLY A 91 39.42 -42.44 9.94
CA GLY A 91 39.55 -40.97 10.03
C GLY A 91 38.80 -40.34 11.22
N VAL A 92 37.81 -41.00 11.81
CA VAL A 92 37.12 -40.50 13.01
C VAL A 92 37.76 -41.13 14.25
N SER A 93 38.42 -40.33 15.09
CA SER A 93 39.00 -40.85 16.33
C SER A 93 37.91 -41.45 17.23
N LYS A 94 38.21 -42.53 17.95
CA LYS A 94 37.25 -43.15 18.89
C LYS A 94 36.69 -42.13 19.89
N LYS A 95 37.51 -41.19 20.36
CA LYS A 95 37.08 -40.07 21.21
C LYS A 95 36.03 -39.18 20.55
N LEU A 96 36.19 -38.87 19.25
CA LEU A 96 35.23 -38.07 18.49
C LEU A 96 33.92 -38.84 18.27
N LEU A 97 33.98 -40.13 17.97
CA LEU A 97 32.79 -40.99 17.87
C LEU A 97 32.05 -41.10 19.22
N ASP A 98 32.78 -41.33 20.32
CA ASP A 98 32.22 -41.37 21.68
C ASP A 98 31.71 -39.99 22.15
N SER A 99 32.20 -38.89 21.59
CA SER A 99 31.71 -37.53 21.83
C SER A 99 30.42 -37.27 21.06
N LEU A 100 30.44 -37.47 19.74
CA LEU A 100 29.27 -37.33 18.86
C LEU A 100 28.12 -38.25 19.28
N THR A 101 28.40 -39.46 19.76
CA THR A 101 27.37 -40.38 20.27
C THR A 101 26.71 -39.82 21.54
N ARG A 102 27.49 -39.21 22.44
CA ARG A 102 27.00 -38.55 23.66
C ARG A 102 26.24 -37.26 23.37
N GLU A 103 26.68 -36.47 22.40
CA GLU A 103 25.95 -35.30 21.92
C GLU A 103 24.65 -35.71 21.22
N ASN A 104 24.65 -36.75 20.40
CA ASN A 104 23.44 -37.26 19.76
C ASN A 104 22.44 -37.82 20.79
N THR A 105 22.91 -38.47 21.87
CA THR A 105 22.01 -38.86 22.99
C THR A 105 21.49 -37.65 23.76
N LYS A 106 22.33 -36.66 24.06
CA LYS A 106 21.87 -35.39 24.68
C LYS A 106 20.85 -34.66 23.80
N LEU A 107 21.08 -34.59 22.48
CA LEU A 107 20.17 -33.95 21.53
C LEU A 107 18.87 -34.74 21.37
N LYS A 108 18.90 -36.08 21.40
CA LYS A 108 17.68 -36.89 21.44
C LYS A 108 16.88 -36.67 22.72
N LEU A 109 17.53 -36.67 23.88
CA LEU A 109 16.87 -36.38 25.16
C LEU A 109 16.34 -34.94 25.23
N ALA A 110 17.06 -33.96 24.65
CA ALA A 110 16.60 -32.58 24.56
C ALA A 110 15.43 -32.44 23.57
N LEU A 111 15.45 -33.14 22.43
CA LEU A 111 14.36 -33.16 21.46
C LEU A 111 13.12 -33.84 22.03
N GLU A 112 13.28 -34.96 22.74
CA GLU A 112 12.21 -35.65 23.45
C GLU A 112 11.66 -34.80 24.60
N HIS A 113 12.52 -34.05 25.31
CA HIS A 113 12.07 -33.06 26.29
C HIS A 113 11.29 -31.92 25.62
N VAL A 114 11.74 -31.38 24.49
CA VAL A 114 11.06 -30.28 23.76
C VAL A 114 9.73 -30.74 23.14
N LEU A 115 9.68 -31.95 22.59
CA LEU A 115 8.45 -32.52 21.99
C LEU A 115 7.39 -32.87 23.04
N ASN A 116 7.81 -33.34 24.22
CA ASN A 116 6.87 -33.68 25.30
C ASN A 116 6.59 -32.52 26.25
N LYS A 117 7.47 -31.49 26.30
CA LYS A 117 7.38 -30.32 27.19
C LYS A 117 8.04 -29.08 26.57
N THR A 118 7.21 -28.10 26.22
CA THR A 118 7.64 -26.69 26.16
C THR A 118 8.17 -26.26 27.55
N PRO A 119 8.86 -25.10 27.69
CA PRO A 119 9.48 -24.69 28.96
C PRO A 119 8.56 -24.56 30.18
N LYS A 120 7.24 -24.70 30.02
CA LYS A 120 6.24 -24.68 31.10
C LYS A 120 5.61 -26.06 31.41
N GLY A 121 6.07 -27.13 30.74
CA GLY A 121 5.67 -28.51 31.06
C GLY A 121 4.23 -28.88 30.71
N ILE A 122 3.59 -28.12 29.82
CA ILE A 122 2.23 -28.34 29.34
C ILE A 122 2.23 -29.51 28.33
N ASP A 123 1.31 -30.45 28.52
CA ASP A 123 1.11 -31.57 27.60
C ASP A 123 0.35 -31.07 26.36
N LEU A 124 1.06 -31.01 25.23
CA LEU A 124 0.53 -30.56 23.95
C LEU A 124 -0.65 -31.42 23.47
N ALA A 125 -0.80 -32.67 23.92
CA ALA A 125 -1.96 -33.49 23.56
C ALA A 125 -3.25 -32.98 24.24
N VAL A 126 -3.16 -32.48 25.47
CA VAL A 126 -4.29 -31.92 26.22
C VAL A 126 -4.63 -30.53 25.70
N GLU A 127 -3.63 -29.66 25.51
CA GLU A 127 -3.85 -28.31 24.98
C GLU A 127 -4.45 -28.34 23.56
N ASN A 128 -4.02 -29.26 22.69
CA ASN A 128 -4.66 -29.44 21.38
C ASN A 128 -6.10 -29.97 21.47
N HIS A 129 -6.46 -30.74 22.50
CA HIS A 129 -7.84 -31.20 22.69
C HIS A 129 -8.72 -30.05 23.20
N ASP A 130 -8.27 -29.30 24.20
CA ASP A 130 -9.00 -28.14 24.74
C ASP A 130 -9.16 -27.04 23.67
N LEU A 131 -8.11 -26.77 22.87
CA LEU A 131 -8.17 -25.88 21.72
C LEU A 131 -9.14 -26.40 20.65
N HIS A 132 -9.16 -27.72 20.38
CA HIS A 132 -10.10 -28.30 19.42
C HIS A 132 -11.55 -28.13 19.87
N ASP A 133 -11.84 -28.40 21.14
CA ASP A 133 -13.18 -28.28 21.70
C ASP A 133 -13.64 -26.81 21.74
N MET A 134 -12.75 -25.87 22.08
CA MET A 134 -13.03 -24.43 21.97
C MET A 134 -13.27 -23.98 20.52
N VAL A 135 -12.47 -24.44 19.56
CA VAL A 135 -12.66 -24.14 18.12
C VAL A 135 -13.97 -24.73 17.59
N MET A 136 -14.36 -25.92 18.04
CA MET A 136 -15.64 -26.53 17.69
C MET A 136 -16.82 -25.75 18.29
N ALA A 137 -16.74 -25.33 19.56
CA ALA A 137 -17.75 -24.48 20.17
C ALA A 137 -17.90 -23.12 19.45
N GLN A 138 -16.79 -22.44 19.16
CA GLN A 138 -16.79 -21.17 18.41
C GLN A 138 -17.34 -21.33 16.99
N LYS A 139 -17.07 -22.47 16.34
CA LYS A 139 -17.62 -22.78 15.01
C LYS A 139 -19.14 -22.99 15.05
N ASP A 140 -19.65 -23.68 16.07
CA ASP A 140 -21.09 -23.88 16.25
C ASP A 140 -21.81 -22.56 16.60
N GLU A 141 -21.19 -21.69 17.40
CA GLU A 141 -21.67 -20.32 17.65
C GLU A 141 -21.69 -19.48 16.37
N LEU A 142 -20.62 -19.47 15.57
CA LEU A 142 -20.55 -18.77 14.28
C LEU A 142 -21.63 -19.24 13.30
N GLU A 143 -21.90 -20.54 13.24
CA GLU A 143 -22.93 -21.13 12.39
C GLU A 143 -24.35 -20.77 12.86
N GLN A 144 -24.59 -20.67 14.18
CA GLN A 144 -25.85 -20.14 14.72
C GLN A 144 -26.05 -18.65 14.39
N VAL A 145 -25.02 -17.83 14.60
CA VAL A 145 -25.05 -16.38 14.26
C VAL A 145 -25.26 -16.18 12.76
N ARG A 146 -24.64 -17.00 11.91
CA ARG A 146 -24.84 -16.97 10.46
C ARG A 146 -26.30 -17.23 10.08
N LYS A 147 -26.92 -18.28 10.63
CA LYS A 147 -28.34 -18.60 10.39
C LYS A 147 -29.26 -17.46 10.81
N ALA A 148 -29.07 -16.92 12.01
CA ALA A 148 -29.82 -15.75 12.48
C ALA A 148 -29.66 -14.53 11.55
N ALA A 149 -28.46 -14.28 11.02
CA ALA A 149 -28.23 -13.21 10.07
C ALA A 149 -28.88 -13.46 8.69
N GLU A 150 -28.94 -14.70 8.22
CA GLU A 150 -29.63 -15.07 6.97
C GLU A 150 -31.16 -14.98 7.12
N GLU A 151 -31.71 -15.31 8.29
CA GLU A 151 -33.12 -15.07 8.63
C GLU A 151 -33.46 -13.58 8.71
N LEU A 152 -32.64 -12.77 9.38
CA LEU A 152 -32.81 -11.31 9.46
C LEU A 152 -32.73 -10.64 8.07
N ARG A 153 -31.82 -11.08 7.18
CA ARG A 153 -31.78 -10.60 5.78
C ARG A 153 -33.01 -11.01 4.97
N SER A 154 -33.64 -12.13 5.33
CA SER A 154 -34.88 -12.56 4.69
C SER A 154 -36.08 -11.80 5.23
N ALA A 155 -36.07 -11.43 6.52
CA ALA A 155 -37.02 -10.50 7.13
C ALA A 155 -36.97 -9.11 6.48
N LEU A 156 -35.77 -8.53 6.35
CA LEU A 156 -35.56 -7.23 5.71
C LEU A 156 -36.10 -7.23 4.27
N ARG A 157 -35.76 -8.25 3.46
CA ARG A 157 -36.29 -8.38 2.09
C ARG A 157 -37.82 -8.53 2.04
N ALA A 158 -38.43 -9.20 3.03
CA ALA A 158 -39.89 -9.27 3.15
C ALA A 158 -40.54 -7.92 3.52
N VAL A 159 -39.84 -7.06 4.28
CA VAL A 159 -40.28 -5.67 4.55
C VAL A 159 -40.13 -4.80 3.30
N GLU A 160 -38.97 -4.84 2.64
CA GLU A 160 -38.67 -4.07 1.42
C GLU A 160 -39.59 -4.38 0.25
N SER A 161 -40.13 -5.61 0.18
CA SER A 161 -41.08 -6.06 -0.83
C SER A 161 -42.55 -5.98 -0.39
N GLU A 162 -42.84 -5.37 0.76
CA GLU A 162 -44.18 -5.28 1.38
C GLU A 162 -44.89 -6.66 1.55
N ASN A 163 -44.13 -7.76 1.64
CA ASN A 163 -44.64 -9.13 1.71
C ASN A 163 -45.18 -9.47 3.11
N THR A 164 -46.37 -8.94 3.44
CA THR A 164 -47.02 -9.11 4.76
C THR A 164 -47.33 -10.56 5.15
N THR A 165 -47.33 -11.49 4.18
CA THR A 165 -47.52 -12.93 4.39
C THR A 165 -46.26 -13.59 4.96
N GLU A 166 -45.11 -13.31 4.38
CA GLU A 166 -43.83 -13.86 4.83
C GLU A 166 -43.42 -13.26 6.20
N LEU A 167 -43.67 -11.96 6.38
CA LEU A 167 -43.44 -11.27 7.65
C LEU A 167 -44.29 -11.86 8.80
N ARG A 168 -45.59 -12.15 8.55
CA ARG A 168 -46.45 -12.84 9.53
C ARG A 168 -45.97 -14.25 9.84
N GLY A 169 -45.46 -14.97 8.82
CA GLY A 169 -44.85 -16.30 9.01
C GLY A 169 -43.63 -16.26 9.92
N GLN A 170 -42.75 -15.26 9.77
CA GLN A 170 -41.58 -15.07 10.64
C GLN A 170 -41.98 -14.69 12.06
N VAL A 171 -42.89 -13.72 12.24
CA VAL A 171 -43.39 -13.33 13.57
C VAL A 171 -44.01 -14.54 14.31
N ALA A 172 -44.77 -15.39 13.62
CA ALA A 172 -45.33 -16.61 14.20
C ALA A 172 -44.24 -17.62 14.63
N ARG A 173 -43.18 -17.82 13.83
CA ARG A 173 -42.05 -18.69 14.21
C ARG A 173 -41.28 -18.16 15.41
N LEU A 174 -40.86 -16.90 15.39
CA LEU A 174 -40.14 -16.26 16.50
C LEU A 174 -40.97 -16.26 17.79
N THR A 175 -42.30 -16.08 17.70
CA THR A 175 -43.20 -16.22 18.84
C THR A 175 -43.23 -17.66 19.38
N ALA A 176 -43.27 -18.66 18.49
CA ALA A 176 -43.24 -20.06 18.90
C ALA A 176 -41.91 -20.43 19.59
N GLU A 177 -40.77 -19.95 19.07
CA GLU A 177 -39.45 -20.12 19.67
C GLU A 177 -39.34 -19.44 21.03
N LEU A 178 -39.77 -18.18 21.15
CA LEU A 178 -39.78 -17.44 22.42
C LEU A 178 -40.62 -18.17 23.48
N THR A 179 -41.82 -18.63 23.16
CA THR A 179 -42.63 -19.39 24.13
C THR A 179 -42.02 -20.75 24.48
N ASN A 180 -41.14 -21.31 23.64
CA ASN A 180 -40.44 -22.57 23.91
C ASN A 180 -39.21 -22.35 24.79
N THR A 181 -38.43 -21.29 24.54
CA THR A 181 -37.29 -20.91 25.39
C THR A 181 -37.76 -20.44 26.77
N GLU A 182 -38.86 -19.68 26.87
CA GLU A 182 -39.49 -19.33 28.14
C GLU A 182 -39.93 -20.56 28.96
N ARG A 183 -40.55 -21.57 28.30
CA ARG A 183 -40.94 -22.83 28.96
C ARG A 183 -39.73 -23.61 29.44
N SER A 184 -38.68 -23.70 28.61
CA SER A 184 -37.40 -24.34 28.97
C SER A 184 -36.71 -23.65 30.14
N LEU A 185 -36.69 -22.31 30.14
CA LEU A 185 -36.12 -21.49 31.21
C LEU A 185 -36.88 -21.69 32.53
N LYS A 186 -38.21 -21.66 32.51
CA LYS A 186 -39.05 -21.94 33.70
C LYS A 186 -38.83 -23.36 34.24
N ALA A 187 -38.72 -24.36 33.37
CA ALA A 187 -38.42 -25.74 33.79
C ALA A 187 -37.03 -25.86 34.46
N LYS A 188 -36.01 -25.21 33.88
CA LYS A 188 -34.65 -25.14 34.47
C LYS A 188 -34.64 -24.38 35.81
N GLN A 189 -35.39 -23.28 35.92
CA GLN A 189 -35.52 -22.52 37.15
C GLN A 189 -36.11 -23.39 38.28
N VAL A 190 -37.24 -24.05 38.04
CA VAL A 190 -37.88 -24.95 39.02
C VAL A 190 -36.94 -26.10 39.43
N TYR A 191 -36.15 -26.64 38.49
CA TYR A 191 -35.13 -27.65 38.81
C TYR A 191 -34.02 -27.09 39.72
N CYS A 192 -33.49 -25.91 39.42
CA CYS A 192 -32.49 -25.25 40.27
C CYS A 192 -33.04 -24.95 41.68
N GLU A 193 -34.26 -24.44 41.77
CA GLU A 193 -34.94 -24.20 43.05
C GLU A 193 -35.10 -25.51 43.86
N ALA A 194 -35.49 -26.61 43.22
CA ALA A 194 -35.58 -27.92 43.87
C ALA A 194 -34.21 -28.43 44.38
N VAL A 195 -33.14 -28.26 43.60
CA VAL A 195 -31.78 -28.65 44.01
C VAL A 195 -31.26 -27.78 45.17
N VAL A 196 -31.53 -26.48 45.16
CA VAL A 196 -31.17 -25.57 46.26
C VAL A 196 -31.91 -25.96 47.54
N ASN A 197 -33.23 -26.17 47.47
CA ASN A 197 -34.05 -26.57 48.62
C ASN A 197 -33.57 -27.91 49.22
N GLU A 198 -33.21 -28.89 48.39
CA GLU A 198 -32.67 -30.16 48.88
C GLU A 198 -31.27 -30.00 49.50
N ASN A 199 -30.43 -29.12 48.96
CA ASN A 199 -29.13 -28.79 49.54
C ASN A 199 -29.26 -28.14 50.93
N GLU A 200 -30.21 -27.22 51.10
CA GLU A 200 -30.53 -26.60 52.40
C GLU A 200 -31.12 -27.61 53.39
N ARG A 201 -32.00 -28.51 52.94
CA ARG A 201 -32.55 -29.60 53.75
C ARG A 201 -31.44 -30.53 54.25
N LEU A 202 -30.50 -30.91 53.37
CA LEU A 202 -29.36 -31.76 53.73
C LEU A 202 -28.39 -31.05 54.70
N LYS A 203 -28.10 -29.76 54.49
CA LYS A 203 -27.32 -28.95 55.44
C LYS A 203 -27.97 -28.91 56.83
N SER A 204 -29.27 -28.62 56.90
CA SER A 204 -30.02 -28.62 58.16
C SER A 204 -30.02 -29.99 58.84
N SER A 205 -30.17 -31.07 58.06
CA SER A 205 -30.09 -32.45 58.56
C SER A 205 -28.71 -32.79 59.14
N ILE A 206 -27.63 -32.37 58.49
CA ILE A 206 -26.25 -32.58 58.98
C ILE A 206 -26.03 -31.80 60.28
N GLU A 207 -26.49 -30.56 60.36
CA GLU A 207 -26.30 -29.74 61.56
C GLU A 207 -27.13 -30.25 62.74
N ALA A 208 -28.34 -30.76 62.49
CA ALA A 208 -29.15 -31.46 63.49
C ALA A 208 -28.39 -32.68 64.06
N VAL A 209 -27.87 -33.57 63.20
CA VAL A 209 -27.09 -34.75 63.62
C VAL A 209 -25.82 -34.38 64.39
N LYS A 210 -25.11 -33.31 64.00
CA LYS A 210 -23.97 -32.78 64.79
C LYS A 210 -24.42 -32.32 66.19
N SER A 211 -25.50 -31.54 66.27
CA SER A 211 -25.99 -30.98 67.54
C SER A 211 -26.49 -32.06 68.49
N GLU A 212 -27.14 -33.11 67.96
CA GLU A 212 -27.56 -34.28 68.71
C GLU A 212 -26.33 -35.05 69.22
N ARG A 213 -25.34 -35.34 68.34
CA ARG A 213 -24.09 -36.01 68.72
C ARG A 213 -23.34 -35.25 69.82
N ILE A 214 -23.28 -33.91 69.75
CA ILE A 214 -22.66 -33.07 70.79
C ILE A 214 -23.43 -33.22 72.12
N THR A 215 -24.76 -33.23 72.07
CA THR A 215 -25.61 -33.38 73.26
C THR A 215 -25.50 -34.77 73.88
N GLN A 216 -25.55 -35.83 73.07
CA GLN A 216 -25.31 -37.21 73.49
C GLN A 216 -23.91 -37.36 74.12
N LEU A 217 -22.86 -36.81 73.50
CA LEU A 217 -21.51 -36.81 74.06
C LEU A 217 -21.42 -36.02 75.39
N ALA A 218 -22.14 -34.91 75.53
CA ALA A 218 -22.19 -34.17 76.79
C ALA A 218 -22.90 -34.95 77.92
N ILE A 219 -23.98 -35.68 77.60
CA ILE A 219 -24.67 -36.58 78.54
C ILE A 219 -23.76 -37.74 78.93
N LEU A 220 -23.13 -38.41 77.96
CA LEU A 220 -22.21 -39.51 78.19
C LEU A 220 -20.99 -39.09 79.03
N LYS A 221 -20.43 -37.89 78.79
CA LYS A 221 -19.35 -37.32 79.62
C LYS A 221 -19.79 -37.00 81.06
N LYS A 222 -21.05 -36.62 81.29
CA LYS A 222 -21.59 -36.45 82.64
C LYS A 222 -21.73 -37.81 83.34
N LEU A 223 -22.37 -38.78 82.68
CA LEU A 223 -22.53 -40.14 83.20
C LEU A 223 -21.19 -40.84 83.47
N ALA A 224 -20.13 -40.52 82.72
CA ALA A 224 -18.78 -41.01 82.97
C ALA A 224 -18.17 -40.48 84.28
N ASN A 225 -18.56 -39.31 84.77
CA ASN A 225 -18.09 -38.82 86.07
C ASN A 225 -18.72 -39.62 87.23
N ASP A 226 -19.97 -40.06 87.06
CA ASP A 226 -20.73 -40.80 88.07
C ASP A 226 -20.48 -42.32 87.99
N TYR A 227 -20.16 -42.85 86.80
CA TYR A 227 -19.97 -44.26 86.52
C TYR A 227 -18.61 -44.52 85.84
N PRO A 228 -17.59 -45.00 86.57
CA PRO A 228 -16.24 -45.19 86.01
C PRO A 228 -16.18 -46.23 84.87
N VAL A 229 -17.14 -47.16 84.78
CA VAL A 229 -17.25 -48.09 83.64
C VAL A 229 -17.65 -47.37 82.35
N ILE A 230 -18.53 -46.35 82.44
CA ILE A 230 -18.89 -45.51 81.28
C ILE A 230 -17.70 -44.64 80.90
N LYS A 231 -16.93 -44.15 81.89
CA LYS A 231 -15.67 -43.46 81.65
C LYS A 231 -14.66 -44.33 80.92
N GLU A 232 -14.41 -45.56 81.38
CA GLU A 232 -13.56 -46.52 80.68
C GLU A 232 -14.03 -46.83 79.26
N VAL A 233 -15.34 -46.93 79.01
CA VAL A 233 -15.86 -47.20 77.66
C VAL A 233 -15.67 -45.99 76.73
N ILE A 234 -15.90 -44.76 77.22
CA ILE A 234 -15.62 -43.54 76.46
C ILE A 234 -14.10 -43.38 76.24
N GLU A 235 -13.29 -43.59 77.27
CA GLU A 235 -11.83 -43.50 77.18
C GLU A 235 -11.26 -44.63 76.30
N ARG A 236 -11.80 -45.85 76.28
CA ARG A 236 -11.40 -46.88 75.30
C ARG A 236 -11.83 -46.54 73.87
N ALA A 237 -13.01 -45.95 73.69
CA ALA A 237 -13.54 -45.61 72.35
C ALA A 237 -12.92 -44.33 71.76
N TRP A 238 -12.35 -43.44 72.57
CA TRP A 238 -11.80 -42.14 72.14
C TRP A 238 -10.32 -41.91 72.51
N CYS A 239 -9.75 -42.70 73.43
CA CYS A 239 -8.38 -42.59 73.97
C CYS A 239 -7.79 -43.97 74.32
N GLY A 240 -7.94 -44.97 73.44
CA GLY A 240 -7.50 -46.35 73.67
C GLY A 240 -5.99 -46.48 73.98
N PRO A 241 -5.59 -47.04 75.16
CA PRO A 241 -4.19 -47.19 75.54
C PRO A 241 -3.34 -48.02 74.58
N GLU A 242 -2.03 -47.99 74.82
CA GLU A 242 -1.11 -49.01 74.32
C GLU A 242 -1.30 -50.30 75.12
N ASP A 243 -1.26 -51.42 74.39
CA ASP A 243 -1.28 -52.82 74.84
C ASP A 243 -2.56 -53.38 75.50
N ASN A 244 -2.96 -54.57 75.01
CA ASN A 244 -4.01 -55.47 75.52
C ASN A 244 -5.49 -55.02 75.52
N VAL A 245 -6.13 -54.99 74.32
CA VAL A 245 -7.48 -55.57 74.13
C VAL A 245 -7.57 -56.23 72.74
N ASP A 246 -8.21 -57.40 72.68
CA ASP A 246 -8.36 -58.35 71.57
C ASP A 246 -8.45 -57.80 70.12
N GLY A 247 -7.73 -58.47 69.22
CA GLY A 247 -7.98 -58.65 67.78
C GLY A 247 -8.49 -57.44 66.97
N GLN A 248 -9.78 -57.14 67.09
CA GLN A 248 -10.48 -56.11 66.30
C GLN A 248 -10.06 -54.69 66.68
N ASN A 249 -9.66 -54.44 67.93
CA ASN A 249 -9.27 -53.10 68.37
C ASN A 249 -7.86 -52.72 67.91
N GLY A 250 -6.94 -53.70 67.85
CA GLY A 250 -5.62 -53.52 67.23
C GLY A 250 -5.72 -53.23 65.73
N GLN A 251 -6.69 -53.84 65.04
CA GLN A 251 -6.96 -53.58 63.62
C GLN A 251 -7.46 -52.15 63.39
N HIS A 252 -8.42 -51.68 64.19
CA HIS A 252 -8.85 -50.27 64.17
C HIS A 252 -7.73 -49.29 64.54
N LYS A 253 -6.86 -49.61 65.52
CA LYS A 253 -5.70 -48.75 65.86
C LYS A 253 -4.68 -48.68 64.73
N ALA A 254 -4.44 -49.79 64.02
CA ALA A 254 -3.59 -49.81 62.83
C ALA A 254 -4.19 -49.01 61.67
N GLU A 255 -5.51 -49.08 61.47
CA GLU A 255 -6.23 -48.26 60.49
C GLU A 255 -6.22 -46.78 60.86
N ILE A 256 -6.44 -46.42 62.13
CA ILE A 256 -6.32 -45.04 62.62
C ILE A 256 -4.90 -44.51 62.41
N MET A 257 -3.85 -45.26 62.76
CA MET A 257 -2.46 -44.86 62.47
C MET A 257 -2.18 -44.72 60.97
N LYS A 258 -2.76 -45.57 60.13
CA LYS A 258 -2.69 -45.46 58.67
C LYS A 258 -3.40 -44.20 58.16
N HIS A 259 -4.54 -43.84 58.75
CA HIS A 259 -5.26 -42.60 58.44
C HIS A 259 -4.53 -41.35 58.94
N VAL A 260 -3.92 -41.37 60.14
CA VAL A 260 -3.10 -40.25 60.65
C VAL A 260 -1.90 -40.01 59.73
N LYS A 261 -1.13 -41.05 59.38
CA LYS A 261 -0.04 -40.93 58.40
C LYS A 261 -0.54 -40.44 57.04
N LYS A 262 -1.74 -40.83 56.62
CA LYS A 262 -2.32 -40.33 55.36
C LYS A 262 -2.76 -38.87 55.47
N ILE A 263 -3.21 -38.41 56.63
CA ILE A 263 -3.52 -36.99 56.89
C ILE A 263 -2.23 -36.16 56.87
N GLU A 264 -1.16 -36.61 57.53
CA GLU A 264 0.16 -35.94 57.50
C GLU A 264 0.71 -35.84 56.06
N GLU A 265 0.60 -36.92 55.27
CA GLU A 265 1.01 -36.93 53.87
C GLU A 265 0.13 -36.03 52.99
N LEU A 266 -1.18 -35.97 53.24
CA LEU A 266 -2.10 -35.05 52.57
C LEU A 266 -1.84 -33.59 52.96
N GLN A 267 -1.47 -33.31 54.20
CA GLN A 267 -1.07 -31.97 54.66
C GLN A 267 0.20 -31.51 53.95
N LYS A 268 1.22 -32.37 53.86
CA LYS A 268 2.45 -32.08 53.09
C LYS A 268 2.17 -31.85 51.60
N GLN A 269 1.28 -32.65 51.00
CA GLN A 269 0.83 -32.42 49.61
C GLN A 269 0.05 -31.11 49.45
N LEU A 270 -0.69 -30.68 50.47
CA LEU A 270 -1.41 -29.40 50.46
C LEU A 270 -0.45 -28.22 50.55
N GLU A 271 0.57 -28.26 51.43
CA GLU A 271 1.65 -27.26 51.49
C GLU A 271 2.45 -27.18 50.17
N GLU A 272 2.76 -28.33 49.56
CA GLU A 272 3.44 -28.39 48.26
C GLU A 272 2.57 -27.78 47.13
N ASN A 273 1.25 -28.04 47.15
CA ASN A 273 0.31 -27.44 46.21
C ASN A 273 0.10 -25.93 46.42
N GLU A 274 0.03 -25.45 47.67
CA GLU A 274 -0.06 -24.02 47.97
C GLU A 274 1.18 -23.26 47.50
N LYS A 275 2.37 -23.84 47.68
CA LYS A 275 3.61 -23.28 47.15
C LYS A 275 3.59 -23.24 45.62
N TYR A 276 3.22 -24.34 44.96
CA TYR A 276 3.12 -24.41 43.51
C TYR A 276 2.09 -23.42 42.93
N LYS A 277 0.97 -23.21 43.63
CA LYS A 277 -0.02 -22.17 43.30
C LYS A 277 0.57 -20.75 43.37
N GLY A 278 1.38 -20.46 44.40
CA GLY A 278 2.08 -19.17 44.51
C GLY A 278 3.09 -18.95 43.38
N ASP A 279 3.85 -19.98 42.99
CA ASP A 279 4.77 -19.91 41.85
C ASP A 279 4.02 -19.69 40.52
N LEU A 280 2.85 -20.34 40.33
CA LEU A 280 1.94 -20.12 39.20
C LEU A 280 1.37 -18.70 39.16
N GLU A 281 0.91 -18.16 40.29
CA GLU A 281 0.38 -16.79 40.38
C GLU A 281 1.43 -15.74 40.02
N ASN A 282 2.69 -15.92 40.48
CA ASN A 282 3.82 -15.09 40.09
C ASN A 282 4.13 -15.17 38.58
N GLU A 283 4.03 -16.36 37.99
CA GLU A 283 4.30 -16.55 36.56
C GLU A 283 3.17 -15.99 35.67
N VAL A 284 1.92 -16.06 36.12
CA VAL A 284 0.77 -15.38 35.50
C VAL A 284 0.94 -13.86 35.57
N GLN A 285 1.45 -13.32 36.67
CA GLN A 285 1.70 -11.88 36.80
C GLN A 285 2.78 -11.39 35.82
N LYS A 286 3.92 -12.09 35.69
CA LYS A 286 4.94 -11.77 34.69
C LYS A 286 4.40 -11.84 33.25
N LEU A 287 3.57 -12.84 32.96
CA LEU A 287 2.93 -12.94 31.64
C LEU A 287 2.03 -11.72 31.37
N ARG A 288 1.22 -11.27 32.34
CA ARG A 288 0.38 -10.07 32.20
C ARG A 288 1.20 -8.81 31.93
N GLU A 289 2.33 -8.64 32.63
CA GLU A 289 3.25 -7.53 32.40
C GLU A 289 3.88 -7.58 31.00
N SER A 290 4.32 -8.77 30.55
CA SER A 290 4.81 -8.97 29.18
C SER A 290 3.75 -8.71 28.11
N TYR A 291 2.50 -9.09 28.35
CA TYR A 291 1.38 -8.80 27.43
C TYR A 291 1.04 -7.32 27.38
N ALA A 292 1.16 -6.58 28.49
CA ALA A 292 0.94 -5.14 28.52
C ALA A 292 1.99 -4.40 27.69
N ILE A 293 3.28 -4.77 27.82
CA ILE A 293 4.38 -4.23 27.01
C ILE A 293 4.13 -4.51 25.51
N LEU A 294 3.82 -5.76 25.16
CA LEU A 294 3.57 -6.14 23.75
C LEU A 294 2.36 -5.40 23.15
N ALA A 295 1.31 -5.16 23.94
CA ALA A 295 0.15 -4.38 23.50
C ALA A 295 0.51 -2.90 23.25
N GLU A 296 1.38 -2.31 24.09
CA GLU A 296 1.87 -0.95 23.89
C GLU A 296 2.77 -0.84 22.65
N GLU A 297 3.66 -1.81 22.42
CA GLU A 297 4.47 -1.91 21.19
C GLU A 297 3.58 -2.03 19.94
N MET A 298 2.54 -2.86 19.97
CA MET A 298 1.57 -2.96 18.87
C MET A 298 0.85 -1.63 18.59
N HIS A 299 0.44 -0.90 19.63
CA HIS A 299 -0.18 0.42 19.48
C HIS A 299 0.78 1.47 18.90
N GLN A 300 2.06 1.45 19.28
CA GLN A 300 3.08 2.32 18.69
C GLN A 300 3.31 1.99 17.20
N LEU A 301 3.34 0.70 16.84
CA LEU A 301 3.55 0.26 15.46
C LEU A 301 2.36 0.61 14.55
N ASP A 302 1.12 0.49 15.06
CA ASP A 302 -0.11 0.92 14.36
C ASP A 302 -0.10 2.45 14.13
N ALA A 303 0.26 3.24 15.15
CA ALA A 303 0.39 4.69 15.03
C ALA A 303 1.47 5.11 14.00
N GLN A 304 2.62 4.43 13.98
CA GLN A 304 3.67 4.65 12.97
C GLN A 304 3.21 4.27 11.56
N SER A 305 2.55 3.12 11.40
CA SER A 305 2.03 2.65 10.12
C SER A 305 0.99 3.62 9.55
N LYS A 306 0.11 4.14 10.42
CA LYS A 306 -0.89 5.14 10.04
C LYS A 306 -0.26 6.46 9.61
N ALA A 307 0.70 6.99 10.37
CA ALA A 307 1.41 8.21 10.00
C ALA A 307 2.16 8.09 8.65
N MET A 308 2.74 6.91 8.37
CA MET A 308 3.37 6.62 7.08
C MET A 308 2.34 6.56 5.93
N LEU A 309 1.16 5.97 6.17
CA LEU A 309 0.08 5.93 5.19
C LEU A 309 -0.47 7.32 4.89
N ASP A 310 -0.70 8.14 5.91
CA ASP A 310 -1.16 9.53 5.76
C ASP A 310 -0.15 10.35 4.93
N GLY A 311 1.17 10.18 5.16
CA GLY A 311 2.22 10.79 4.34
C GLY A 311 2.21 10.35 2.87
N PHE A 312 1.99 9.05 2.59
CA PHE A 312 1.83 8.57 1.22
C PHE A 312 0.56 9.09 0.54
N ILE A 313 -0.51 9.37 1.29
CA ILE A 313 -1.73 9.97 0.75
C ILE A 313 -1.46 11.43 0.34
N GLU A 314 -0.78 12.21 1.18
CA GLU A 314 -0.38 13.60 0.86
C GLU A 314 0.52 13.67 -0.38
N GLU A 315 1.52 12.78 -0.48
CA GLU A 315 2.41 12.71 -1.66
C GLU A 315 1.64 12.33 -2.94
N ASN A 316 0.69 11.40 -2.86
CA ASN A 316 -0.15 11.03 -4.00
C ASN A 316 -1.09 12.17 -4.46
N GLU A 317 -1.71 12.92 -3.55
CA GLU A 317 -2.52 14.07 -3.93
C GLU A 317 -1.66 15.17 -4.56
N LYS A 318 -0.45 15.42 -4.03
CA LYS A 318 0.49 16.36 -4.63
C LYS A 318 0.89 15.94 -6.06
N LEU A 319 1.21 14.67 -6.29
CA LEU A 319 1.51 14.14 -7.62
C LEU A 319 0.33 14.23 -8.58
N LYS A 320 -0.92 14.05 -8.11
CA LYS A 320 -2.13 14.26 -8.94
C LYS A 320 -2.30 15.72 -9.36
N ASP A 321 -2.00 16.67 -8.48
CA ASP A 321 -2.07 18.09 -8.80
C ASP A 321 -0.95 18.51 -9.77
N GLU A 322 0.29 18.04 -9.55
CA GLU A 322 1.42 18.22 -10.50
C GLU A 322 1.09 17.64 -11.90
N MET A 323 0.47 16.46 -11.95
CA MET A 323 -0.03 15.86 -13.20
C MET A 323 -1.16 16.67 -13.86
N ARG A 324 -2.03 17.31 -13.07
CA ARG A 324 -3.12 18.17 -13.59
C ARG A 324 -2.56 19.47 -14.19
N GLU A 325 -1.59 20.08 -13.53
CA GLU A 325 -0.90 21.28 -14.02
C GLU A 325 -0.12 20.98 -15.31
N MET A 326 0.61 19.85 -15.35
CA MET A 326 1.31 19.39 -16.55
C MET A 326 0.35 19.11 -17.72
N GLY A 327 -0.83 18.53 -17.43
CA GLY A 327 -1.90 18.32 -18.41
C GLY A 327 -2.41 19.64 -19.01
N ALA A 328 -2.71 20.63 -18.17
CA ALA A 328 -3.16 21.95 -18.62
C ALA A 328 -2.09 22.66 -19.48
N SER A 329 -0.82 22.59 -19.08
CA SER A 329 0.30 23.15 -19.86
C SER A 329 0.47 22.47 -21.22
N PHE A 330 0.25 21.15 -21.30
CA PHE A 330 0.26 20.41 -22.57
C PHE A 330 -0.90 20.78 -23.50
N GLU A 331 -2.10 21.02 -22.96
CA GLU A 331 -3.25 21.52 -23.72
C GLU A 331 -2.98 22.93 -24.28
N GLU A 332 -2.43 23.84 -23.47
CA GLU A 332 -2.02 25.19 -23.91
C GLU A 332 -0.96 25.12 -25.01
N ALA A 333 0.08 24.30 -24.84
CA ALA A 333 1.12 24.11 -25.85
C ALA A 333 0.57 23.57 -27.18
N ASN A 334 -0.40 22.64 -27.13
CA ASN A 334 -1.08 22.16 -28.34
C ASN A 334 -1.97 23.24 -28.99
N MET A 335 -2.63 24.08 -28.21
CA MET A 335 -3.42 25.21 -28.73
C MET A 335 -2.51 26.21 -29.47
N VAL A 336 -1.39 26.61 -28.84
CA VAL A 336 -0.38 27.49 -29.45
C VAL A 336 0.19 26.88 -30.72
N LYS A 337 0.52 25.58 -30.70
CA LYS A 337 0.99 24.85 -31.89
C LYS A 337 -0.04 24.90 -33.03
N GLY A 338 -1.33 24.67 -32.73
CA GLY A 338 -2.41 24.74 -33.72
C GLY A 338 -2.53 26.12 -34.37
N LEU A 339 -2.46 27.18 -33.57
CA LEU A 339 -2.46 28.57 -34.05
C LEU A 339 -1.24 28.89 -34.92
N MET A 340 -0.05 28.39 -34.57
CA MET A 340 1.15 28.54 -35.40
C MET A 340 1.04 27.77 -36.72
N GLU A 341 0.51 26.54 -36.72
CA GLU A 341 0.25 25.78 -37.95
C GLU A 341 -0.74 26.48 -38.87
N GLU A 342 -1.75 27.16 -38.32
CA GLU A 342 -2.72 27.95 -39.09
C GLU A 342 -2.11 29.23 -39.68
N GLN A 343 -1.28 29.96 -38.91
CA GLN A 343 -0.50 31.09 -39.44
C GLN A 343 0.45 30.66 -40.56
N CYS A 344 1.17 29.54 -40.40
CA CYS A 344 2.05 28.99 -41.43
C CYS A 344 1.29 28.67 -42.73
N LYS A 345 0.10 28.05 -42.64
CA LYS A 345 -0.79 27.82 -43.80
C LYS A 345 -1.23 29.12 -44.47
N GLY A 346 -1.46 30.19 -43.69
CA GLY A 346 -1.69 31.54 -44.20
C GLY A 346 -0.53 32.02 -45.09
N TYR A 347 0.68 32.07 -44.52
CA TYR A 347 1.89 32.49 -45.26
C TYR A 347 2.20 31.62 -46.48
N GLU A 348 1.97 30.30 -46.43
CA GLU A 348 2.12 29.43 -47.60
C GLU A 348 1.12 29.78 -48.72
N ASN A 349 -0.08 30.21 -48.37
CA ASN A 349 -1.11 30.59 -49.35
C ASN A 349 -0.80 31.95 -49.98
N ASP A 350 -0.36 32.92 -49.18
CA ASP A 350 0.09 34.23 -49.65
C ASP A 350 1.30 34.09 -50.57
N PHE A 351 2.30 33.30 -50.18
CA PHE A 351 3.47 33.02 -51.02
C PHE A 351 3.10 32.33 -52.35
N ARG A 352 2.14 31.39 -52.32
CA ARG A 352 1.59 30.76 -53.54
C ARG A 352 0.79 31.74 -54.41
N ALA A 353 0.14 32.74 -53.82
CA ALA A 353 -0.56 33.79 -54.56
C ALA A 353 0.44 34.76 -55.22
N GLU A 354 1.42 35.26 -54.46
CA GLU A 354 2.49 36.12 -54.96
C GLU A 354 3.29 35.45 -56.09
N GLN A 355 3.59 34.15 -55.96
CA GLN A 355 4.26 33.40 -57.02
C GLN A 355 3.44 33.35 -58.31
N LYS A 356 2.12 33.11 -58.24
CA LYS A 356 1.23 33.13 -59.40
C LYS A 356 1.12 34.53 -60.03
N GLU A 357 1.06 35.57 -59.21
CA GLU A 357 1.03 36.95 -59.71
C GLU A 357 2.35 37.33 -60.40
N LYS A 358 3.50 36.94 -59.84
CA LYS A 358 4.81 37.10 -60.46
C LYS A 358 4.93 36.35 -61.79
N GLU A 359 4.41 35.14 -61.89
CA GLU A 359 4.36 34.37 -63.15
C GLU A 359 3.50 35.08 -64.20
N LYS A 360 2.32 35.59 -63.79
CA LYS A 360 1.42 36.39 -64.65
C LYS A 360 2.10 37.67 -65.15
N LEU A 361 2.69 38.47 -64.27
CA LEU A 361 3.42 39.70 -64.61
C LEU A 361 4.60 39.41 -65.54
N THR A 362 5.30 38.28 -65.34
CA THR A 362 6.39 37.84 -66.22
C THR A 362 5.89 37.48 -67.62
N ALA A 363 4.71 36.87 -67.73
CA ALA A 363 4.06 36.58 -69.01
C ALA A 363 3.61 37.87 -69.72
N GLU A 364 2.96 38.79 -69.01
CA GLU A 364 2.54 40.09 -69.54
C GLU A 364 3.75 40.92 -70.03
N PHE A 365 4.85 40.93 -69.26
CA PHE A 365 6.09 41.60 -69.66
C PHE A 365 6.71 41.00 -70.93
N LYS A 366 6.73 39.67 -71.08
CA LYS A 366 7.14 39.01 -72.33
C LYS A 366 6.23 39.41 -73.51
N THR A 367 4.93 39.52 -73.29
CA THR A 367 3.99 39.97 -74.33
C THR A 367 4.22 41.44 -74.73
N LEU A 368 4.51 42.32 -73.76
CA LEU A 368 4.86 43.72 -74.02
C LEU A 368 6.18 43.85 -74.78
N LEU A 369 7.22 43.07 -74.43
CA LEU A 369 8.47 43.02 -75.19
C LEU A 369 8.25 42.60 -76.65
N LYS A 370 7.39 41.60 -76.90
CA LYS A 370 7.05 41.16 -78.27
C LYS A 370 6.37 42.28 -79.06
N LYS A 371 5.37 42.95 -78.48
CA LYS A 371 4.71 44.12 -79.11
C LYS A 371 5.70 45.25 -79.41
N LEU A 372 6.63 45.51 -78.49
CA LEU A 372 7.64 46.55 -78.67
C LEU A 372 8.62 46.20 -79.81
N GLN A 373 8.98 44.92 -79.98
CA GLN A 373 9.72 44.44 -81.15
C GLN A 373 8.93 44.61 -82.44
N GLU A 374 7.66 44.22 -82.47
CA GLU A 374 6.76 44.36 -83.63
C GLU A 374 6.65 45.84 -84.06
N THR A 375 6.31 46.76 -83.14
CA THR A 375 6.23 48.20 -83.44
C THR A 375 7.59 48.83 -83.80
N THR A 376 8.70 48.26 -83.33
CA THR A 376 10.04 48.71 -83.76
C THR A 376 10.31 48.32 -85.22
N GLU A 377 9.87 47.14 -85.65
CA GLU A 377 10.03 46.69 -87.04
C GLU A 377 9.10 47.44 -87.99
N GLU A 378 7.83 47.68 -87.59
CA GLU A 378 6.90 48.57 -88.31
C GLU A 378 7.51 49.97 -88.51
N ASN A 379 8.14 50.54 -87.46
CA ASN A 379 8.83 51.82 -87.58
C ASN A 379 10.04 51.80 -88.54
N LYS A 380 10.77 50.67 -88.66
CA LYS A 380 11.83 50.53 -89.67
C LYS A 380 11.25 50.45 -91.08
N GLN A 381 10.16 49.71 -91.27
CA GLN A 381 9.46 49.63 -92.56
C GLN A 381 8.95 51.00 -92.99
N LEU A 382 8.22 51.71 -92.11
CA LEU A 382 7.75 53.07 -92.36
C LEU A 382 8.89 54.04 -92.67
N LYS A 383 10.05 53.94 -92.01
CA LYS A 383 11.24 54.73 -92.36
C LYS A 383 11.77 54.40 -93.76
N SER A 384 11.85 53.11 -94.12
CA SER A 384 12.25 52.68 -95.46
C SER A 384 11.30 53.20 -96.55
N GLU A 385 9.99 53.18 -96.30
CA GLU A 385 8.99 53.76 -97.19
C GLU A 385 9.12 55.28 -97.29
N MET A 386 9.29 55.97 -96.16
CA MET A 386 9.60 57.41 -96.11
C MET A 386 10.84 57.76 -96.94
N ASP A 387 11.89 56.96 -96.86
CA ASP A 387 13.14 57.20 -97.60
C ASP A 387 12.98 56.90 -99.11
N LYS A 388 12.23 55.86 -99.49
CA LYS A 388 11.81 55.65 -100.90
C LYS A 388 11.00 56.83 -101.43
N ILE A 389 10.09 57.39 -100.63
CA ILE A 389 9.30 58.58 -100.98
C ILE A 389 10.22 59.80 -101.13
N LYS A 390 11.20 60.00 -100.24
CA LYS A 390 12.21 61.07 -100.38
C LYS A 390 13.04 60.89 -101.65
N GLU A 391 13.48 59.67 -101.98
CA GLU A 391 14.21 59.39 -103.21
C GLU A 391 13.35 59.66 -104.46
N TYR A 392 12.09 59.27 -104.45
CA TYR A 392 11.13 59.60 -105.52
C TYR A 392 10.99 61.12 -105.70
N PHE A 393 10.75 61.87 -104.62
CA PHE A 393 10.69 63.34 -104.67
C PHE A 393 12.00 63.98 -105.10
N LYS A 394 13.15 63.42 -104.70
CA LYS A 394 14.48 63.90 -105.10
C LYS A 394 14.73 63.66 -106.59
N ALA A 395 14.41 62.47 -107.10
CA ALA A 395 14.51 62.14 -108.52
C ALA A 395 13.56 63.01 -109.37
N GLU A 396 12.37 63.33 -108.86
CA GLU A 396 11.41 64.22 -109.52
C GLU A 396 11.86 65.69 -109.48
N LEU A 397 12.50 66.13 -108.39
CA LEU A 397 13.18 67.43 -108.32
C LEU A 397 14.40 67.53 -109.25
N ASP A 398 15.19 66.46 -109.36
CA ASP A 398 16.35 66.41 -110.26
C ASP A 398 15.92 66.34 -111.73
N ARG A 399 14.80 65.67 -112.05
CA ARG A 399 14.12 65.78 -113.37
C ARG A 399 13.72 67.22 -113.70
N ARG A 400 13.28 67.99 -112.72
CA ARG A 400 12.92 69.42 -112.89
C ARG A 400 14.13 70.36 -113.01
N LYS A 401 15.37 69.89 -112.85
CA LYS A 401 16.58 70.74 -113.03
C LYS A 401 17.02 70.91 -114.49
N VAL A 402 16.37 70.25 -115.44
CA VAL A 402 16.64 70.43 -116.89
C VAL A 402 15.72 71.52 -117.46
N TYR A 403 15.85 72.76 -116.96
CA TYR A 403 15.62 74.03 -117.70
C TYR A 403 16.08 75.22 -116.82
N THR A 404 16.95 76.07 -117.40
CA THR A 404 17.67 77.24 -116.82
C THR A 404 16.84 78.55 -116.88
N PRO A 405 17.31 79.78 -116.50
CA PRO A 405 18.62 80.29 -116.00
C PRO A 405 18.54 81.14 -114.68
N PRO A 406 19.09 82.38 -114.55
CA PRO A 406 20.34 82.72 -113.85
C PRO A 406 20.20 83.51 -112.51
N GLN A 407 21.33 83.75 -111.82
CA GLN A 407 21.43 84.54 -110.56
C GLN A 407 21.00 86.02 -110.70
N PRO A 408 20.68 86.68 -109.56
CA PRO A 408 21.63 87.69 -109.05
C PRO A 408 21.84 87.67 -107.52
N ALA A 409 22.82 88.47 -107.05
CA ALA A 409 23.24 88.59 -105.65
C ALA A 409 22.54 89.77 -104.89
N PRO A 410 23.13 90.36 -103.82
CA PRO A 410 22.74 90.12 -102.42
C PRO A 410 22.01 91.30 -101.75
N ARG A 411 21.35 91.11 -100.58
CA ARG A 411 21.28 92.09 -99.46
C ARG A 411 20.51 91.65 -98.20
N GLN A 412 21.13 91.98 -97.05
CA GLN A 412 20.57 92.56 -95.80
C GLN A 412 19.51 91.83 -94.91
N LYS A 413 19.87 91.67 -93.63
CA LYS A 413 19.01 91.51 -92.41
C LYS A 413 18.39 92.88 -92.03
N PRO A 414 17.68 93.10 -90.89
CA PRO A 414 16.97 92.24 -89.89
C PRO A 414 15.46 92.69 -89.81
N PRO A 415 14.62 92.57 -88.74
CA PRO A 415 14.80 92.06 -87.36
C PRO A 415 13.68 91.14 -86.77
N SER A 416 13.84 90.88 -85.48
CA SER A 416 13.01 90.18 -84.48
C SER A 416 11.47 90.33 -84.51
N PHE A 417 10.76 89.31 -84.02
CA PHE A 417 9.95 89.31 -82.78
C PHE A 417 9.60 87.84 -82.38
N GLN A 418 9.86 87.40 -81.13
CA GLN A 418 8.89 87.11 -80.04
C GLN A 418 7.93 85.93 -80.28
N GLN A 419 7.59 85.02 -79.35
CA GLN A 419 7.89 84.70 -77.93
C GLN A 419 7.73 83.15 -77.81
N TYR A 420 8.32 82.36 -76.90
CA TYR A 420 8.45 82.54 -75.44
C TYR A 420 9.74 81.90 -74.91
N SER A 421 10.39 82.57 -73.96
CA SER A 421 11.42 81.99 -73.09
C SER A 421 11.36 82.63 -71.70
N GLN A 422 10.72 81.96 -70.73
CA GLN A 422 10.91 82.16 -69.28
C GLN A 422 10.71 80.79 -68.61
N ASN A 423 11.75 80.13 -68.09
CA ASN A 423 12.37 80.40 -66.78
C ASN A 423 11.36 80.53 -65.64
N ARG A 424 11.29 79.49 -64.80
CA ARG A 424 11.21 79.70 -63.35
C ARG A 424 12.16 78.76 -62.61
N SER A 425 13.42 79.18 -62.51
CA SER A 425 14.31 78.68 -61.48
C SER A 425 13.75 79.07 -60.11
N THR A 426 13.49 78.08 -59.25
CA THR A 426 13.58 78.30 -57.80
C THR A 426 14.60 77.34 -57.23
N VAL A 427 15.82 77.86 -57.09
CA VAL A 427 16.81 77.33 -56.16
C VAL A 427 16.17 77.26 -54.77
N ARG A 428 16.04 76.06 -54.21
CA ARG A 428 16.08 75.87 -52.76
C ARG A 428 16.85 74.60 -52.40
N LYS A 429 18.17 74.81 -52.31
CA LYS A 429 19.06 74.29 -51.27
C LYS A 429 18.85 72.83 -50.84
N SER A 430 19.80 71.97 -51.22
CA SER A 430 20.38 71.05 -50.24
C SER A 430 20.76 71.82 -48.97
N PRO A 431 20.52 71.24 -47.79
CA PRO A 431 21.70 70.86 -47.03
C PRO A 431 21.57 69.46 -46.41
N SER A 432 22.59 68.64 -46.62
CA SER A 432 22.93 67.55 -45.70
C SER A 432 23.57 68.14 -44.41
N PRO A 433 23.83 67.32 -43.39
CA PRO A 433 23.21 67.35 -42.06
C PRO A 433 23.90 68.36 -41.10
N PRO A 434 23.65 68.34 -39.77
CA PRO A 434 24.44 67.45 -38.89
C PRO A 434 23.59 66.97 -37.66
N PRO A 435 24.10 66.68 -36.43
CA PRO A 435 23.63 65.48 -35.69
C PRO A 435 22.97 65.76 -34.33
N GLN A 436 22.07 64.88 -33.87
CA GLN A 436 21.67 64.82 -32.46
C GLN A 436 21.49 63.38 -31.95
N GLU A 437 22.50 62.91 -31.21
CA GLU A 437 22.33 62.09 -30.00
C GLU A 437 21.66 62.96 -28.89
N PRO A 438 21.32 62.44 -27.68
CA PRO A 438 21.42 61.06 -27.20
C PRO A 438 20.10 60.51 -26.58
N TRP A 439 19.88 59.20 -26.72
CA TRP A 439 18.99 58.48 -25.80
C TRP A 439 19.81 57.92 -24.63
N LYS A 440 19.54 58.38 -23.40
CA LYS A 440 20.10 57.82 -22.17
C LYS A 440 18.99 57.52 -21.16
N ALA A 441 18.90 56.24 -20.77
CA ALA A 441 18.35 55.72 -19.50
C ALA A 441 16.86 56.00 -19.20
N SER A 442 16.02 55.09 -18.67
CA SER A 442 16.17 53.71 -18.13
C SER A 442 14.92 52.89 -18.55
N GLN A 443 14.70 51.60 -18.29
CA GLN A 443 15.20 50.64 -17.30
C GLN A 443 14.85 49.19 -17.75
N ALA A 444 15.39 48.15 -17.09
CA ALA A 444 15.23 46.71 -17.37
C ALA A 444 15.90 46.22 -18.69
N SER A 445 17.05 45.53 -18.65
CA SER A 445 17.23 44.12 -18.26
C SER A 445 16.46 43.17 -19.21
N GLY A 446 17.06 42.34 -20.06
CA GLY A 446 18.47 41.97 -20.24
C GLY A 446 18.64 40.45 -20.18
N GLY A 447 19.07 39.80 -21.28
CA GLY A 447 19.26 38.35 -21.31
C GLY A 447 19.09 37.76 -22.71
N GLY A 448 20.15 37.76 -23.52
CA GLY A 448 20.17 37.05 -24.81
C GLY A 448 20.43 35.56 -24.62
N TYR A 449 19.72 34.72 -25.37
CA TYR A 449 20.01 33.28 -25.44
C TYR A 449 21.39 33.03 -26.05
N LYS A 450 22.22 32.23 -25.36
CA LYS A 450 23.36 31.52 -25.93
C LYS A 450 23.21 30.03 -25.67
N ALA A 451 23.68 29.22 -26.62
CA ALA A 451 23.62 27.76 -26.56
C ALA A 451 24.40 27.21 -25.34
N PRO A 452 23.96 26.08 -24.74
CA PRO A 452 24.59 25.51 -23.57
C PRO A 452 25.93 24.85 -23.93
N HIS A 453 27.03 25.46 -23.50
CA HIS A 453 28.31 24.77 -23.41
C HIS A 453 28.39 24.01 -22.08
N PHE A 454 28.68 22.72 -22.18
CA PHE A 454 28.91 21.83 -21.05
C PHE A 454 30.29 22.14 -20.43
N ASN A 455 30.35 22.53 -19.16
CA ASN A 455 31.55 22.30 -18.33
C ASN A 455 31.25 22.41 -16.82
N PRO A 456 31.55 21.39 -16.00
CA PRO A 456 31.50 21.50 -14.54
C PRO A 456 32.90 21.77 -13.97
N GLN A 457 33.05 22.84 -13.18
CA GLN A 457 34.21 22.96 -12.27
C GLN A 457 33.91 23.88 -11.08
N TYR A 458 33.95 23.32 -9.88
CA TYR A 458 34.08 24.04 -8.62
C TYR A 458 35.50 23.78 -8.08
N HIS A 459 36.24 24.84 -7.77
CA HIS A 459 37.38 24.81 -6.84
C HIS A 459 36.86 24.97 -5.40
N GLY A 460 37.52 24.53 -4.33
CA GLY A 460 38.82 23.84 -4.20
C GLY A 460 39.32 23.89 -2.73
N VAL A 461 40.62 23.58 -2.54
CA VAL A 461 41.42 23.56 -1.26
C VAL A 461 41.31 22.26 -0.43
N VAL A 462 42.36 21.66 0.17
CA VAL A 462 43.77 21.37 -0.27
C VAL A 462 44.47 20.39 0.73
N CYS A 463 45.35 19.50 0.25
CA CYS A 463 46.28 18.59 0.99
C CYS A 463 45.65 17.48 1.90
N SER A 464 46.27 16.32 2.16
CA SER A 464 47.65 15.84 1.88
C SER A 464 47.74 14.29 1.81
N ASP A 465 48.77 13.78 1.12
CA ASP A 465 49.47 12.48 1.30
C ASP A 465 48.75 11.10 1.23
N GLY A 466 49.44 10.12 0.61
CA GLY A 466 49.22 8.68 0.82
C GLY A 466 48.80 7.87 -0.42
N PRO A 467 49.25 6.60 -0.57
CA PRO A 467 49.07 5.83 -1.80
C PRO A 467 47.65 5.31 -2.00
N VAL A 468 47.18 5.34 -3.24
CA VAL A 468 45.92 4.70 -3.66
C VAL A 468 46.17 3.21 -3.87
N ASP A 469 46.05 2.43 -2.81
CA ASP A 469 45.75 1.00 -2.96
C ASP A 469 44.31 0.85 -3.42
N THR A 470 44.13 0.40 -4.66
CA THR A 470 42.83 0.01 -5.22
C THR A 470 42.18 -1.07 -4.35
N PRO A 471 41.02 -0.83 -3.71
CA PRO A 471 40.26 -1.89 -3.06
C PRO A 471 39.72 -2.83 -4.13
N GLY A 472 40.10 -4.10 -4.04
CA GLY A 472 39.56 -5.15 -4.91
C GLY A 472 38.04 -5.26 -4.78
N ARG A 473 37.40 -5.80 -5.82
CA ARG A 473 35.98 -6.17 -5.81
C ARG A 473 35.70 -7.07 -4.59
N GLY A 474 34.93 -6.58 -3.61
CA GLY A 474 34.55 -7.37 -2.43
C GLY A 474 34.38 -6.59 -1.12
N CYS A 475 34.83 -5.33 -1.03
CA CYS A 475 34.65 -4.53 0.18
C CYS A 475 33.41 -3.63 0.12
N LEU A 476 32.63 -3.63 1.21
CA LEU A 476 31.54 -2.69 1.46
C LEU A 476 31.99 -1.64 2.49
N LYS A 477 31.33 -0.48 2.56
CA LYS A 477 31.58 0.51 3.62
C LYS A 477 30.68 0.22 4.81
N CYS A 478 31.24 0.18 6.01
CA CYS A 478 30.48 0.11 7.25
C CYS A 478 29.56 1.36 7.37
N PRO A 479 28.26 1.21 7.67
CA PRO A 479 27.37 2.35 7.83
C PRO A 479 27.68 3.18 9.08
N ILE A 480 28.36 2.59 10.09
CA ILE A 480 28.68 3.25 11.38
C ILE A 480 29.99 4.04 11.29
N CYS A 481 31.13 3.38 11.07
CA CYS A 481 32.45 4.05 11.04
C CYS A 481 32.98 4.40 9.62
N HIS A 482 32.20 4.13 8.57
CA HIS A 482 32.54 4.38 7.15
C HIS A 482 33.82 3.72 6.60
N ARG A 483 34.47 2.87 7.40
CA ARG A 483 35.62 2.06 6.99
C ARG A 483 35.22 1.01 5.95
N ALA A 484 36.08 0.76 4.97
CA ALA A 484 35.86 -0.30 3.98
C ALA A 484 36.27 -1.65 4.58
N VAL A 485 35.34 -2.61 4.57
CA VAL A 485 35.49 -3.94 5.18
C VAL A 485 35.07 -5.01 4.14
N PRO A 486 35.78 -6.16 4.04
CA PRO A 486 35.37 -7.25 3.17
C PRO A 486 33.95 -7.74 3.47
N HIS A 487 33.18 -8.10 2.45
CA HIS A 487 31.80 -8.53 2.60
C HIS A 487 31.61 -9.67 3.61
N GLU A 488 32.56 -10.62 3.67
CA GLU A 488 32.54 -11.78 4.58
C GLU A 488 32.74 -11.40 6.06
N GLN A 489 33.26 -10.20 6.34
CA GLN A 489 33.57 -9.70 7.69
C GLN A 489 32.68 -8.52 8.11
N MET A 490 31.74 -8.10 7.26
CA MET A 490 30.90 -6.91 7.51
C MET A 490 29.96 -7.12 8.71
N GLU A 491 29.39 -8.32 8.86
CA GLU A 491 28.44 -8.62 9.94
C GLU A 491 29.13 -8.67 11.31
N GLU A 492 30.28 -9.35 11.39
CA GLU A 492 31.14 -9.39 12.58
C GLU A 492 31.66 -7.98 12.93
N HIS A 493 32.07 -7.20 11.93
CA HIS A 493 32.49 -5.81 12.13
C HIS A 493 31.36 -4.90 12.62
N ILE A 494 30.15 -4.99 12.09
CA ILE A 494 29.02 -4.16 12.53
C ILE A 494 28.67 -4.45 14.00
N ASN A 495 28.75 -5.71 14.44
CA ASN A 495 28.49 -6.09 15.83
C ASN A 495 29.53 -5.53 16.81
N ASP A 496 30.79 -5.38 16.37
CA ASP A 496 31.91 -4.84 17.17
C ASP A 496 32.15 -3.32 16.95
N CYS A 497 31.34 -2.64 16.13
CA CYS A 497 31.57 -1.24 15.74
C CYS A 497 30.84 -0.25 16.66
N ASP A 498 31.46 0.06 17.80
CA ASP A 498 30.97 1.10 18.72
C ASP A 498 30.79 2.48 18.05
N HIS A 499 29.71 3.16 18.38
CA HIS A 499 29.42 4.52 17.91
C HIS A 499 30.40 5.55 18.53
N THR A 500 31.30 6.09 17.70
CA THR A 500 32.16 7.25 18.02
C THR A 500 32.23 8.23 16.86
#